data_AF-A0A814VGD7-F1
#
_entry.id   AF-A0A814VGD7-F1
#
_cell.length_a   1.000
_cell.length_b   1.000
_cell.length_c   1.000
_cell.angle_alpha   90.00
_cell.angle_beta   90.00
_cell.angle_gamma   90.00
#
_symmetry.space_group_name_H-M   'P 1'
#
loop_
_entity.id
_entity.type
_entity.pdbx_description
1 polymer ?
#
loop_
_entity_poly.entity_id
_entity_poly.type
_entity_poly.pdbx_seq_one_letter_code
_entity_poly.pdbx_strand_id
1 'polypeptide(L)'
;MADSNICCMPRGHRVSVRDSSVTLSNCTSNSCAQNNIIMSYIHYPDLDNYRYRIDFHAEPYGTGPFFEGTTLGFITDKTSLLGFELTYDDKQCTCKKTTKPSGIYHITCVTDALQFIDNISVGVGFKAELYRSNSTKTVGSNTVETTHNFIAQNFADKHTNVPLCALVHEDIVTRETVTNTNQLVALSTRTIEVFNFTPHANDNDYLIPSHCPKSC
;
A
#
# COMPACT_ATOMS: atom_id res chain seq x y z
N MET A 1 -13.61 -18.10 -20.04
CA MET A 1 -13.20 -16.78 -20.58
C MET A 1 -12.17 -16.26 -19.60
N ALA A 2 -10.97 -15.88 -20.06
CA ALA A 2 -9.98 -15.31 -19.15
C ALA A 2 -10.47 -13.93 -18.70
N ASP A 3 -10.56 -13.71 -17.39
CA ASP A 3 -11.06 -12.47 -16.81
C ASP A 3 -10.22 -11.28 -17.30
N SER A 4 -10.82 -10.46 -18.16
CA SER A 4 -10.21 -9.30 -18.82
C SER A 4 -9.94 -8.11 -17.90
N ASN A 5 -10.12 -8.27 -16.58
CA ASN A 5 -10.22 -7.17 -15.63
C ASN A 5 -9.03 -7.10 -14.66
N ILE A 6 -8.05 -7.98 -14.82
CA ILE A 6 -6.81 -7.90 -14.02
C ILE A 6 -5.90 -6.85 -14.65
N CYS A 7 -5.66 -5.78 -13.91
CA CYS A 7 -4.67 -4.76 -14.24
C CYS A 7 -3.68 -4.61 -13.08
N CYS A 8 -2.46 -4.19 -13.39
CA CYS A 8 -1.41 -3.95 -12.39
C CYS A 8 -0.76 -2.59 -12.59
N MET A 9 -0.29 -2.02 -11.49
CA MET A 9 0.70 -0.96 -11.57
C MET A 9 1.97 -1.45 -12.30
N PRO A 10 2.65 -0.59 -13.08
CA PRO A 10 3.91 -0.94 -13.74
C PRO A 10 4.97 -1.41 -12.74
N ARG A 11 5.86 -2.29 -13.22
CA ARG A 11 6.98 -2.86 -12.45
C ARG A 11 7.98 -1.83 -11.92
N GLY A 12 8.06 -0.69 -12.62
CA GLY A 12 8.78 0.50 -12.19
C GLY A 12 7.86 1.71 -12.26
N HIS A 13 7.69 2.44 -11.17
CA HIS A 13 6.86 3.65 -11.16
C HIS A 13 7.28 4.59 -10.04
N ARG A 14 6.70 5.78 -10.03
CA ARG A 14 6.77 6.71 -8.89
C ARG A 14 5.36 7.17 -8.55
N VAL A 15 5.05 7.19 -7.26
CA VAL A 15 3.70 7.51 -6.80
C VAL A 15 3.69 8.10 -5.40
N SER A 16 2.86 9.11 -5.16
CA SER A 16 2.60 9.65 -3.83
C SER A 16 1.46 8.87 -3.18
N VAL A 17 1.62 8.50 -1.92
CA VAL A 17 0.69 7.69 -1.16
C VAL A 17 0.39 8.36 0.16
N ARG A 18 -0.90 8.41 0.51
CA ARG A 18 -1.38 8.72 1.85
C ARG A 18 -2.11 7.51 2.40
N ASP A 19 -1.51 6.87 3.40
CA ASP A 19 -2.05 5.70 4.08
C ASP A 19 -2.55 6.12 5.46
N SER A 20 -3.84 5.92 5.71
CA SER A 20 -4.47 6.24 6.97
C SER A 20 -5.14 4.99 7.52
N SER A 21 -5.06 4.81 8.84
CA SER A 21 -5.76 3.74 9.53
C SER A 21 -6.39 4.24 10.81
N VAL A 22 -7.61 3.79 11.04
CA VAL A 22 -8.39 4.04 12.25
C VAL A 22 -8.79 2.68 12.81
N THR A 23 -8.35 2.40 14.02
CA THR A 23 -8.66 1.15 14.71
C THR A 23 -9.40 1.45 16.00
N LEU A 24 -10.58 0.88 16.13
CA LEU A 24 -11.32 0.71 17.37
C LEU A 24 -11.08 -0.71 17.87
N SER A 25 -10.62 -0.86 19.10
CA SER A 25 -10.36 -2.15 19.73
C SER A 25 -10.92 -2.22 21.14
N ASN A 26 -11.06 -3.44 21.67
CA ASN A 26 -11.59 -3.71 23.00
C ASN A 26 -12.94 -3.02 23.24
N CYS A 27 -13.82 -3.04 22.23
CA CYS A 27 -15.11 -2.40 22.33
C CYS A 27 -16.01 -3.11 23.34
N THR A 28 -16.54 -2.32 24.27
CA THR A 28 -17.59 -2.71 25.22
C THR A 28 -18.88 -2.00 24.84
N SER A 29 -19.98 -2.21 25.59
CA SER A 29 -21.23 -1.50 25.34
C SER A 29 -21.09 0.03 25.42
N ASN A 30 -20.07 0.55 26.12
CA ASN A 30 -19.98 1.98 26.47
C ASN A 30 -18.67 2.66 26.01
N SER A 31 -17.68 1.92 25.50
CA SER A 31 -16.40 2.50 25.10
C SER A 31 -15.61 1.59 24.15
N CYS A 32 -14.69 2.19 23.39
CA CYS A 32 -13.65 1.50 22.61
C CYS A 32 -12.32 2.23 22.81
N ALA A 33 -11.20 1.51 22.75
CA ALA A 33 -9.90 2.14 22.58
C ALA A 33 -9.75 2.56 21.11
N GLN A 34 -9.28 3.78 20.86
CA GLN A 34 -9.08 4.31 19.52
C GLN A 34 -7.60 4.56 19.26
N ASN A 35 -7.14 4.14 18.08
CA ASN A 35 -5.84 4.49 17.56
C ASN A 35 -5.99 4.98 16.12
N ASN A 36 -5.33 6.10 15.79
CA ASN A 36 -5.34 6.68 14.46
C ASN A 36 -3.89 6.86 14.01
N ILE A 37 -3.56 6.36 12.82
CA ILE A 37 -2.25 6.50 12.21
C ILE A 37 -2.45 7.09 10.82
N ILE A 38 -1.67 8.11 10.49
CA ILE A 38 -1.63 8.70 9.15
C ILE A 38 -0.17 8.74 8.72
N MET A 39 0.09 8.37 7.49
CA MET A 39 1.41 8.32 6.91
C MET A 39 1.34 8.79 5.45
N SER A 40 2.22 9.71 5.09
CA SER A 40 2.40 10.13 3.70
C SER A 40 3.81 9.80 3.25
N TYR A 41 3.91 9.27 2.04
CA TYR A 41 5.19 8.92 1.44
C TYR A 41 5.15 8.96 -0.08
N ILE A 42 6.32 9.03 -0.70
CA ILE A 42 6.48 8.79 -2.13
C ILE A 42 7.20 7.46 -2.31
N HIS A 43 6.60 6.58 -3.11
CA HIS A 43 7.10 5.24 -3.37
C HIS A 43 7.66 5.13 -4.80
N TYR A 44 8.83 4.51 -4.91
CA TYR A 44 9.56 4.31 -6.17
C TYR A 44 10.02 2.84 -6.27
N PRO A 45 9.13 1.87 -6.55
CA PRO A 45 9.56 0.51 -6.77
C PRO A 45 10.19 0.38 -8.16
N ASP A 46 11.22 -0.46 -8.26
CA ASP A 46 11.82 -0.90 -9.51
C ASP A 46 12.11 -2.41 -9.40
N LEU A 47 11.14 -3.22 -9.82
CA LEU A 47 11.24 -4.67 -9.78
C LEU A 47 12.18 -5.26 -10.85
N ASP A 48 12.57 -4.50 -11.85
CA ASP A 48 13.48 -4.99 -12.88
C ASP A 48 14.92 -4.97 -12.35
N ASN A 49 15.25 -3.97 -11.53
CA ASN A 49 16.53 -3.85 -10.85
C ASN A 49 16.49 -4.28 -9.37
N TYR A 50 15.35 -4.78 -8.88
CA TYR A 50 15.19 -5.31 -7.52
C TYR A 50 15.57 -4.31 -6.42
N ARG A 51 15.14 -3.06 -6.61
CA ARG A 51 15.41 -1.94 -5.71
C ARG A 51 14.17 -1.10 -5.50
N TYR A 52 14.13 -0.36 -4.41
CA TYR A 52 13.01 0.54 -4.13
C TYR A 52 13.46 1.71 -3.28
N ARG A 53 12.71 2.81 -3.38
CA ARG A 53 12.86 3.98 -2.52
C ARG A 53 11.52 4.38 -1.94
N ILE A 54 11.54 4.83 -0.69
CA ILE A 54 10.40 5.37 0.03
C ILE A 54 10.84 6.68 0.69
N ASP A 55 10.24 7.79 0.28
CA ASP A 55 10.43 9.09 0.91
C ASP A 55 9.26 9.32 1.89
N PHE A 56 9.50 9.22 3.19
CA PHE A 56 8.50 9.49 4.22
C PHE A 56 8.44 10.98 4.53
N HIS A 57 7.23 11.52 4.60
CA HIS A 57 6.97 12.91 4.96
C HIS A 57 6.23 12.97 6.29
N ALA A 58 6.62 13.94 7.14
CA ALA A 58 5.88 14.21 8.36
C ALA A 58 4.48 14.73 8.03
N GLU A 59 3.44 14.13 8.63
CA GLU A 59 2.07 14.64 8.54
C GLU A 59 1.84 15.72 9.60
N PRO A 60 1.19 16.84 9.26
CA PRO A 60 0.90 17.91 10.22
C PRO A 60 -0.10 17.51 11.32
N TYR A 61 -0.92 16.47 11.06
CA TYR A 61 -1.91 15.95 11.99
C TYR A 61 -1.84 14.43 12.02
N GLY A 62 -1.33 13.87 13.14
CA GLY A 62 -1.19 12.43 13.34
C GLY A 62 0.24 12.05 13.71
N THR A 63 0.40 10.90 14.35
CA THR A 63 1.71 10.31 14.63
C THR A 63 1.96 9.23 13.59
N GLY A 64 2.78 9.54 12.59
CA GLY A 64 3.29 8.51 11.67
C GLY A 64 4.16 7.50 12.43
N PRO A 65 4.16 6.22 12.07
CA PRO A 65 4.98 5.21 12.76
C PRO A 65 6.46 5.27 12.33
N PHE A 66 6.79 6.12 11.34
CA PHE A 66 8.13 6.25 10.78
C PHE A 66 8.62 7.70 10.91
N PHE A 67 9.94 7.81 11.04
CA PHE A 67 10.66 9.07 11.00
C PHE A 67 10.66 9.65 9.58
N GLU A 68 10.53 10.97 9.47
CA GLU A 68 10.65 11.71 8.20
C GLU A 68 12.03 11.47 7.59
N GLY A 69 12.11 11.02 6.35
CA GLY A 69 13.38 10.66 5.74
C GLY A 69 13.20 9.66 4.61
N THR A 70 14.31 9.12 4.12
CA THR A 70 14.31 8.20 2.98
C THR A 70 14.73 6.80 3.41
N THR A 71 13.99 5.79 2.95
CA THR A 71 14.44 4.40 2.94
C THR A 71 14.75 3.98 1.52
N LEU A 72 15.98 3.53 1.27
CA LEU A 72 16.44 2.98 0.00
C LEU A 72 16.80 1.52 0.21
N GLY A 73 16.13 0.62 -0.50
CA GLY A 73 16.33 -0.82 -0.37
C GLY A 73 16.83 -1.48 -1.63
N PHE A 74 17.71 -2.48 -1.45
CA PHE A 74 18.28 -3.30 -2.52
C PHE A 74 18.11 -4.77 -2.15
N ILE A 75 17.45 -5.54 -3.01
CA ILE A 75 17.19 -6.95 -2.80
C ILE A 75 18.30 -7.75 -3.48
N THR A 76 19.02 -8.55 -2.72
CA THR A 76 20.14 -9.35 -3.21
C THR A 76 19.75 -10.82 -3.45
N ASP A 77 18.70 -11.31 -2.80
CA ASP A 77 18.13 -12.63 -3.02
C ASP A 77 16.67 -12.52 -3.50
N LYS A 78 16.44 -12.94 -4.76
CA LYS A 78 15.13 -12.88 -5.42
C LYS A 78 14.11 -13.90 -4.89
N THR A 79 14.57 -14.93 -4.18
CA THR A 79 13.71 -15.99 -3.64
C THR A 79 13.18 -15.61 -2.27
N SER A 80 14.07 -15.19 -1.37
CA SER A 80 13.71 -14.76 -0.02
C SER A 80 13.28 -13.29 0.04
N LEU A 81 13.60 -12.51 -1.00
CA LEU A 81 13.32 -11.08 -1.10
C LEU A 81 14.04 -10.25 -0.02
N LEU A 82 15.15 -10.82 0.45
CA LEU A 82 16.05 -10.20 1.40
C LEU A 82 17.19 -9.48 0.67
N GLY A 83 17.74 -8.49 1.36
CA GLY A 83 18.93 -7.76 0.98
C GLY A 83 19.27 -6.77 2.07
N PHE A 84 19.35 -5.49 1.73
CA PHE A 84 19.65 -4.43 2.69
C PHE A 84 18.86 -3.15 2.46
N GLU A 85 18.70 -2.39 3.53
CA GLU A 85 18.01 -1.11 3.55
C GLU A 85 18.93 -0.04 4.15
N LEU A 86 18.97 1.10 3.47
CA LEU A 86 19.57 2.34 3.94
C LEU A 86 18.44 3.26 4.38
N THR A 87 18.40 3.63 5.66
CA THR A 87 17.48 4.66 6.17
C THR A 87 18.28 5.90 6.50
N TYR A 88 17.96 7.03 5.88
CA TYR A 88 18.75 8.25 5.97
C TYR A 88 17.91 9.53 5.93
N ASP A 89 18.51 10.58 6.47
CA ASP A 89 18.12 11.98 6.29
C ASP A 89 19.35 12.79 5.82
N ASP A 90 19.26 14.11 5.85
CA ASP A 90 20.34 15.03 5.47
C ASP A 90 21.61 14.92 6.35
N LYS A 91 21.55 14.24 7.51
CA LYS A 91 22.60 14.26 8.54
C LYS A 91 23.08 12.86 8.95
N GLN A 92 22.23 11.86 8.84
CA GLN A 92 22.41 10.52 9.39
C GLN A 92 22.05 9.49 8.35
N CYS A 93 22.76 8.37 8.39
CA CYS A 93 22.46 7.23 7.55
C CYS A 93 22.72 5.95 8.33
N THR A 94 21.76 5.05 8.27
CA THR A 94 21.84 3.72 8.88
C THR A 94 21.69 2.67 7.79
N CYS A 95 22.45 1.59 7.89
CA CYS A 95 22.40 0.47 6.95
C CYS A 95 22.07 -0.80 7.75
N LYS A 96 21.07 -1.55 7.32
CA LYS A 96 20.69 -2.82 7.96
C LYS A 96 20.42 -3.88 6.90
N LYS A 97 20.74 -5.13 7.22
CA LYS A 97 20.26 -6.29 6.44
C LYS A 97 18.80 -6.55 6.77
N THR A 98 18.00 -6.81 5.75
CA THR A 98 16.59 -7.14 5.95
C THR A 98 16.48 -8.57 6.48
N THR A 99 15.70 -8.77 7.53
CA THR A 99 15.37 -10.10 8.08
C THR A 99 13.96 -10.57 7.68
N LYS A 100 13.24 -9.72 6.96
CA LYS A 100 11.90 -9.96 6.43
C LYS A 100 11.88 -9.55 4.96
N PRO A 101 11.03 -10.17 4.12
CA PRO A 101 10.86 -9.78 2.72
C PRO A 101 10.68 -8.27 2.57
N SER A 102 11.45 -7.68 1.66
CA SER A 102 11.47 -6.23 1.43
C SER A 102 10.12 -5.70 0.95
N GLY A 103 9.76 -4.49 1.39
CA GLY A 103 8.49 -3.82 1.06
C GLY A 103 8.37 -3.30 -0.38
N ILE A 104 9.19 -3.77 -1.33
CA ILE A 104 9.16 -3.38 -2.75
C ILE A 104 7.79 -3.59 -3.42
N TYR A 105 6.90 -4.33 -2.77
CA TYR A 105 5.62 -4.82 -3.28
C TYR A 105 4.41 -3.90 -3.07
N HIS A 106 4.57 -2.59 -2.89
CA HIS A 106 3.44 -1.70 -3.18
C HIS A 106 3.20 -1.57 -4.70
N ILE A 107 3.39 -2.66 -5.46
CA ILE A 107 2.75 -2.84 -6.76
C ILE A 107 1.38 -3.38 -6.47
N THR A 108 0.39 -2.52 -6.61
CA THR A 108 -0.99 -2.92 -6.40
C THR A 108 -1.58 -3.39 -7.72
N CYS A 109 -2.18 -4.57 -7.68
CA CYS A 109 -2.90 -5.18 -8.79
C CYS A 109 -4.35 -5.38 -8.38
N VAL A 110 -5.26 -5.26 -9.35
CA VAL A 110 -6.58 -5.84 -9.21
C VAL A 110 -6.41 -7.36 -9.20
N THR A 111 -6.69 -7.99 -8.06
CA THR A 111 -6.58 -9.44 -7.91
C THR A 111 -7.84 -10.15 -8.40
N ASP A 112 -7.75 -11.46 -8.61
CA ASP A 112 -8.89 -12.33 -8.93
C ASP A 112 -9.95 -12.38 -7.82
N ALA A 113 -9.57 -12.07 -6.58
CA ALA A 113 -10.50 -11.94 -5.46
C ALA A 113 -11.40 -10.70 -5.54
N LEU A 114 -11.03 -9.69 -6.35
CA LEU A 114 -11.77 -8.44 -6.50
C LEU A 114 -12.73 -8.52 -7.69
N GLN A 115 -14.01 -8.19 -7.46
CA GLN A 115 -15.05 -8.19 -8.49
C GLN A 115 -15.25 -6.77 -9.02
N PHE A 116 -15.31 -6.61 -10.34
CA PHE A 116 -15.70 -5.35 -10.96
C PHE A 116 -17.13 -4.99 -10.55
N ILE A 117 -17.33 -3.75 -10.09
CA ILE A 117 -18.63 -3.25 -9.64
C ILE A 117 -19.19 -2.24 -10.63
N ASP A 118 -18.45 -1.17 -10.93
CA ASP A 118 -18.91 -0.11 -11.83
C ASP A 118 -17.75 0.76 -12.36
N ASN A 119 -18.03 1.52 -13.42
CA ASN A 119 -17.21 2.65 -13.82
C ASN A 119 -17.63 3.90 -13.03
N ILE A 120 -16.67 4.55 -12.39
CA ILE A 120 -16.89 5.75 -11.59
C ILE A 120 -16.17 6.96 -12.20
N SER A 121 -16.71 8.15 -11.95
CA SER A 121 -16.05 9.42 -12.30
C SER A 121 -15.34 9.97 -11.07
N VAL A 122 -14.04 10.21 -11.19
CA VAL A 122 -13.21 10.80 -10.13
C VAL A 122 -12.91 12.24 -10.50
N GLY A 123 -13.72 13.19 -10.01
CA GLY A 123 -13.63 14.59 -10.45
C GLY A 123 -14.15 14.79 -11.88
N VAL A 124 -13.63 15.80 -12.58
CA VAL A 124 -14.14 16.23 -13.90
C VAL A 124 -13.41 15.48 -15.01
N GLY A 125 -14.08 14.50 -15.62
CA GLY A 125 -13.61 13.83 -16.84
C GLY A 125 -12.63 12.67 -16.65
N PHE A 126 -12.23 12.35 -15.42
CA PHE A 126 -11.44 11.14 -15.14
C PHE A 126 -12.37 9.97 -14.84
N LYS A 127 -12.23 8.90 -15.62
CA LYS A 127 -12.93 7.63 -15.38
C LYS A 127 -11.99 6.66 -14.67
N ALA A 128 -12.50 6.00 -13.66
CA ALA A 128 -11.85 4.90 -12.96
C ALA A 128 -12.84 3.75 -12.80
N GLU A 129 -12.33 2.59 -12.42
CA GLU A 129 -13.11 1.38 -12.22
C GLU A 129 -13.10 1.04 -10.73
N LEU A 130 -14.29 0.78 -10.19
CA LEU A 130 -14.45 0.32 -8.81
C LEU A 130 -14.53 -1.19 -8.80
N TYR A 131 -13.70 -1.78 -7.95
CA TYR A 131 -13.69 -3.19 -7.63
C TYR A 131 -13.99 -3.40 -6.15
N ARG A 132 -14.62 -4.52 -5.81
CA ARG A 132 -14.92 -4.87 -4.42
C ARG A 132 -14.74 -6.34 -4.15
N SER A 133 -14.31 -6.67 -2.95
CA SER A 133 -14.48 -8.00 -2.37
C SER A 133 -15.05 -7.89 -0.96
N ASN A 134 -15.93 -8.83 -0.64
CA ASN A 134 -16.50 -8.99 0.69
C ASN A 134 -16.18 -10.40 1.17
N SER A 135 -15.75 -10.52 2.42
CA SER A 135 -15.52 -11.83 3.03
C SER A 135 -16.03 -11.82 4.47
N THR A 136 -16.51 -12.98 4.90
CA THR A 136 -16.97 -13.21 6.27
C THR A 136 -16.38 -14.51 6.76
N LYS A 137 -15.83 -14.51 7.97
CA LYS A 137 -15.29 -15.71 8.62
C LYS A 137 -15.61 -15.72 10.11
N THR A 138 -15.78 -16.91 10.67
CA THR A 138 -15.95 -17.08 12.12
C THR A 138 -14.59 -17.42 12.75
N VAL A 139 -14.24 -16.73 13.83
CA VAL A 139 -13.02 -16.98 14.63
C VAL A 139 -13.42 -17.10 16.09
N GLY A 140 -13.44 -18.32 16.62
CA GLY A 140 -13.94 -18.57 17.97
C GLY A 140 -15.41 -18.16 18.13
N SER A 141 -15.70 -17.29 19.09
CA SER A 141 -17.04 -16.73 19.35
C SER A 141 -17.38 -15.51 18.49
N ASN A 142 -16.49 -15.10 17.59
CA ASN A 142 -16.59 -13.84 16.86
C ASN A 142 -16.80 -14.08 15.37
N THR A 143 -17.48 -13.15 14.72
CA THR A 143 -17.62 -13.05 13.26
C THR A 143 -16.78 -11.87 12.80
N VAL A 144 -15.93 -12.10 11.80
CA VAL A 144 -15.07 -11.09 11.18
C VAL A 144 -15.56 -10.88 9.75
N GLU A 145 -15.99 -9.66 9.45
CA GLU A 145 -16.42 -9.21 8.13
C GLU A 145 -15.36 -8.26 7.58
N THR A 146 -14.88 -8.50 6.37
CA THR A 146 -13.95 -7.63 5.67
C THR A 146 -14.55 -7.19 4.35
N THR A 147 -14.66 -5.89 4.16
CA THR A 147 -14.97 -5.24 2.88
C THR A 147 -13.71 -4.59 2.35
N HIS A 148 -13.39 -4.82 1.10
CA HIS A 148 -12.27 -4.20 0.40
C HIS A 148 -12.80 -3.53 -0.86
N ASN A 149 -12.67 -2.22 -0.94
CA ASN A 149 -12.91 -1.40 -2.13
C ASN A 149 -11.58 -1.02 -2.77
N PHE A 150 -11.52 -1.13 -4.08
CA PHE A 150 -10.32 -0.85 -4.85
C PHE A 150 -10.68 -0.05 -6.09
N ILE A 151 -10.07 1.11 -6.27
CA ILE A 151 -10.34 1.99 -7.41
C ILE A 151 -9.07 2.12 -8.25
N ALA A 152 -9.17 1.67 -9.49
CA ALA A 152 -8.06 1.68 -10.44
C ALA A 152 -8.40 2.51 -11.68
N GLN A 153 -7.42 3.22 -12.21
CA GLN A 153 -7.52 3.87 -13.51
C GLN A 153 -6.68 3.11 -14.54
N ASN A 154 -7.34 2.47 -15.49
CA ASN A 154 -6.68 1.84 -16.63
C ASN A 154 -6.10 2.91 -17.55
N PHE A 155 -4.82 2.78 -17.90
CA PHE A 155 -4.15 3.68 -18.85
C PHE A 155 -3.40 2.94 -19.97
N ALA A 156 -3.58 1.61 -20.05
CA ALA A 156 -3.16 0.67 -21.10
C ALA A 156 -2.07 1.17 -22.06
N ASP A 157 -0.88 0.60 -21.94
CA ASP A 157 0.09 0.57 -23.03
C ASP A 157 -0.24 -0.61 -23.96
N LYS A 158 -0.29 -0.40 -25.28
CA LYS A 158 -0.74 -1.42 -26.26
C LYS A 158 0.22 -2.62 -26.38
N HIS A 159 1.26 -2.68 -25.56
CA HIS A 159 2.41 -3.57 -25.73
C HIS A 159 2.64 -4.56 -24.56
N THR A 160 1.77 -4.62 -23.54
CA THR A 160 1.93 -5.55 -22.40
C THR A 160 0.85 -6.64 -22.36
N ASN A 161 1.23 -7.85 -21.93
CA ASN A 161 0.30 -8.99 -21.76
C ASN A 161 -0.71 -8.78 -20.62
N VAL A 162 -0.43 -7.87 -19.70
CA VAL A 162 -1.32 -7.47 -18.59
C VAL A 162 -1.61 -5.97 -18.75
N PRO A 163 -2.89 -5.54 -18.77
CA PRO A 163 -3.26 -4.13 -18.76
C PRO A 163 -2.60 -3.36 -17.60
N LEU A 164 -2.07 -2.18 -17.90
CA LEU A 164 -1.49 -1.29 -16.89
C LEU A 164 -2.56 -0.36 -16.31
N CYS A 165 -2.54 -0.20 -14.99
CA CYS A 165 -3.41 0.71 -14.27
C CYS A 165 -2.71 1.42 -13.12
N ALA A 166 -3.26 2.56 -12.72
CA ALA A 166 -2.82 3.28 -11.54
C ALA A 166 -3.84 3.02 -10.42
N LEU A 167 -3.37 2.68 -9.22
CA LEU A 167 -4.21 2.76 -8.03
C LEU A 167 -4.57 4.23 -7.81
N VAL A 168 -5.83 4.50 -7.56
CA VAL A 168 -6.34 5.83 -7.17
C VAL A 168 -6.69 5.84 -5.70
N HIS A 169 -7.39 4.79 -5.25
CA HIS A 169 -7.88 4.69 -3.89
C HIS A 169 -8.13 3.23 -3.50
N GLU A 170 -7.78 2.87 -2.27
CA GLU A 170 -8.07 1.58 -1.66
C GLU A 170 -8.67 1.81 -0.28
N ASP A 171 -9.73 1.09 0.05
CA ASP A 171 -10.37 1.16 1.36
C ASP A 171 -10.68 -0.26 1.86
N ILE A 172 -10.13 -0.61 3.02
CA ILE A 172 -10.34 -1.89 3.68
C ILE A 172 -10.99 -1.64 5.03
N VAL A 173 -12.21 -2.13 5.19
CA VAL A 173 -12.95 -2.11 6.45
C VAL A 173 -13.05 -3.53 6.98
N THR A 174 -12.49 -3.76 8.17
CA THR A 174 -12.63 -5.02 8.90
C THR A 174 -13.42 -4.78 10.18
N ARG A 175 -14.55 -5.47 10.32
CA ARG A 175 -15.43 -5.40 11.48
C ARG A 175 -15.45 -6.75 12.18
N GLU A 176 -15.22 -6.75 13.47
CA GLU A 176 -15.33 -7.94 14.32
C GLU A 176 -16.49 -7.77 15.31
N THR A 177 -17.37 -8.76 15.35
CA THR A 177 -18.52 -8.79 16.26
C THR A 177 -18.62 -10.13 16.98
N VAL A 178 -19.27 -10.15 18.15
CA VAL A 178 -19.65 -11.40 18.80
C VAL A 178 -20.78 -12.06 18.02
N THR A 179 -20.59 -13.31 17.56
CA THR A 179 -21.48 -14.00 16.61
C THR A 179 -22.94 -14.04 17.04
N ASN A 180 -23.20 -14.25 18.34
CA ASN A 180 -24.57 -14.44 18.84
C ASN A 180 -25.28 -13.14 19.22
N THR A 181 -24.53 -12.07 19.50
CA THR A 181 -25.10 -10.81 20.01
C THR A 181 -24.90 -9.65 19.04
N ASN A 182 -24.11 -9.82 17.98
CA ASN A 182 -23.65 -8.77 17.07
C ASN A 182 -22.98 -7.58 17.76
N GLN A 183 -22.57 -7.72 19.02
CA GLN A 183 -21.84 -6.68 19.73
C GLN A 183 -20.49 -6.44 19.05
N LEU A 184 -20.15 -5.19 18.76
CA LEU A 184 -18.86 -4.81 18.20
C LEU A 184 -17.73 -5.13 19.18
N VAL A 185 -16.70 -5.82 18.68
CA VAL A 185 -15.46 -6.12 19.40
C VAL A 185 -14.34 -5.22 18.90
N ALA A 186 -14.24 -5.07 17.58
CA ALA A 186 -13.25 -4.22 16.94
C ALA A 186 -13.76 -3.72 15.57
N LEU A 187 -13.25 -2.57 15.15
CA LEU A 187 -13.43 -2.02 13.80
C LEU A 187 -12.09 -1.46 13.36
N SER A 188 -11.59 -1.89 12.21
CA SER A 188 -10.42 -1.31 11.58
C SER A 188 -10.81 -0.81 10.21
N THR A 189 -10.43 0.43 9.90
CA THR A 189 -10.51 1.00 8.56
C THR A 189 -9.11 1.39 8.16
N ARG A 190 -8.68 0.97 6.96
CA ARG A 190 -7.44 1.42 6.33
C ARG A 190 -7.78 2.01 4.98
N THR A 191 -7.36 3.22 4.74
CA THR A 191 -7.60 3.95 3.51
C THR A 191 -6.27 4.39 2.91
N ILE A 192 -6.04 4.03 1.66
CA ILE A 192 -4.86 4.39 0.88
C ILE A 192 -5.32 5.28 -0.27
N GLU A 193 -4.80 6.50 -0.32
CA GLU A 193 -5.04 7.45 -1.39
C GLU A 193 -3.76 7.65 -2.19
N VAL A 194 -3.88 7.69 -3.51
CA VAL A 194 -2.74 7.64 -4.40
C VAL A 194 -2.83 8.74 -5.46
N PHE A 195 -1.74 9.48 -5.65
CA PHE A 195 -1.69 10.63 -6.55
C PHE A 195 -0.29 10.83 -7.15
N ASN A 196 -0.17 11.74 -8.13
CA ASN A 196 1.09 12.02 -8.85
C ASN A 196 1.77 10.79 -9.45
N PHE A 197 0.98 9.84 -9.95
CA PHE A 197 1.48 8.60 -10.54
C PHE A 197 2.26 8.88 -11.84
N THR A 198 3.44 8.25 -11.96
CA THR A 198 4.26 8.26 -13.19
C THR A 198 4.80 6.86 -13.50
N PRO A 199 4.64 6.34 -14.73
CA PRO A 199 4.86 4.93 -15.05
C PRO A 199 6.33 4.51 -15.29
N HIS A 200 7.32 5.26 -14.79
CA HIS A 200 8.73 4.95 -15.00
C HIS A 200 9.56 5.23 -13.74
N ALA A 201 10.53 4.35 -13.46
CA ALA A 201 11.55 4.55 -12.45
C ALA A 201 12.81 5.16 -13.11
N ASN A 202 13.42 6.16 -12.48
CA ASN A 202 14.67 6.76 -12.95
C ASN A 202 15.84 6.24 -12.10
N ASP A 203 16.95 5.82 -12.72
CA ASP A 203 18.17 5.41 -12.01
C ASP A 203 18.66 6.44 -10.98
N ASN A 204 18.46 7.73 -11.29
CA ASN A 204 18.84 8.82 -10.40
C ASN A 204 18.08 8.82 -9.07
N ASP A 205 16.88 8.21 -9.01
CA ASP A 205 16.10 8.13 -7.79
C ASP A 205 16.73 7.18 -6.75
N TYR A 206 17.64 6.29 -7.19
CA TYR A 206 18.24 5.23 -6.37
C TYR A 206 19.71 5.45 -6.03
N LEU A 207 20.24 6.65 -6.26
CA LEU A 207 21.61 6.97 -5.92
C LEU A 207 21.80 6.97 -4.40
N ILE A 208 22.77 6.19 -3.92
CA ILE A 208 23.15 6.17 -2.50
C ILE A 208 23.87 7.49 -2.18
N PRO A 209 23.41 8.27 -1.20
CA PRO A 209 24.07 9.50 -0.79
C PRO A 209 25.53 9.25 -0.36
N SER A 210 26.41 10.23 -0.59
CA SER A 210 27.85 10.07 -0.30
C SER A 210 28.18 9.84 1.17
N HIS A 211 27.33 10.31 2.09
CA HIS A 211 27.49 10.10 3.54
C HIS A 211 26.97 8.74 4.01
N CYS A 212 26.26 8.01 3.16
CA CYS A 212 25.80 6.66 3.44
C CYS A 212 26.88 5.61 3.14
N PRO A 213 26.96 4.52 3.93
CA PRO A 213 27.79 3.38 3.56
C PRO A 213 27.25 2.74 2.28
N LYS A 214 28.15 2.30 1.39
CA LYS A 214 27.77 1.66 0.12
C LYS A 214 27.25 0.22 0.28
N SER A 215 27.42 -0.38 1.45
CA SER A 215 26.99 -1.74 1.76
C SER A 215 26.84 -1.98 3.26
N CYS A 216 25.98 -2.93 3.61
CA CYS A 216 26.01 -3.67 4.87
C CYS A 216 26.21 -5.19 4.58
#